data_AF-A0A7L6A2W8-F1
#
_entry.id   AF-A0A7L6A2W8-F1
#
_cell.length_a   1.000
_cell.length_b   1.000
_cell.length_c   1.000
_cell.angle_alpha   90.00
_cell.angle_beta   90.00
_cell.angle_gamma   90.00
#
_symmetry.space_group_name_H-M   'P 1'
#
loop_
_entity.id
_entity.type
_entity.pdbx_description
1 polymer ?
#
loop_
_entity_poly.entity_id
_entity_poly.type
_entity_poly.pdbx_seq_one_letter_code
_entity_poly.pdbx_strand_id
1 'polypeptide(L)'
;MPAHAVDPGAAAIEAIGKVNGMALACEQPAIASRARNAVTTTAPKTRANGEAFENATNAAYLEQGKGAPCPDTAALNAALGDAEKKLQAAFRAPR
;
A
#
# COMPACT_ATOMS: atom_id res chain seq x y z
N MET A 1 -24.27 4.89 15.68
CA MET A 1 -23.13 4.23 15.03
C MET A 1 -22.80 5.04 13.79
N PRO A 2 -21.80 5.95 13.77
CA PRO A 2 -21.47 6.64 12.54
C PRO A 2 -20.64 5.68 11.68
N ALA A 3 -21.09 5.46 10.44
CA ALA A 3 -20.29 4.80 9.42
C ALA A 3 -19.01 5.63 9.23
N HIS A 4 -17.85 5.03 9.46
CA HIS A 4 -16.56 5.67 9.25
C HIS A 4 -16.50 6.06 7.77
N ALA A 5 -16.64 7.35 7.48
CA ALA A 5 -16.26 7.86 6.17
C ALA A 5 -14.79 7.46 5.98
N VAL A 6 -14.54 6.65 4.96
CA VAL A 6 -13.18 6.26 4.59
C VAL A 6 -12.38 7.55 4.41
N ASP A 7 -11.42 7.77 5.29
CA ASP A 7 -10.45 8.85 5.12
C ASP A 7 -9.68 8.55 3.83
N PRO A 8 -9.70 9.45 2.83
CA PRO A 8 -8.98 9.23 1.57
C PRO A 8 -7.49 8.97 1.79
N GLY A 9 -6.91 9.50 2.88
CA GLY A 9 -5.56 9.16 3.32
C GLY A 9 -5.41 7.69 3.70
N ALA A 10 -6.24 7.20 4.62
CA ALA A 10 -6.24 5.80 5.03
C ALA A 10 -6.46 4.82 3.86
N ALA A 11 -7.41 5.09 2.96
CA ALA A 11 -7.62 4.24 1.78
C ALA A 11 -6.44 4.20 0.82
N ALA A 12 -5.74 5.34 0.65
CA ALA A 12 -4.54 5.38 -0.17
C ALA A 12 -3.38 4.59 0.47
N ILE A 13 -3.25 4.64 1.79
CA ILE A 13 -2.28 3.84 2.55
C ILE A 13 -2.59 2.34 2.45
N GLU A 14 -3.85 1.95 2.61
CA GLU A 14 -4.27 0.56 2.47
C GLU A 14 -3.99 0.03 1.06
N ALA A 15 -4.23 0.85 0.03
CA ALA A 15 -3.98 0.46 -1.36
C ALA A 15 -2.50 0.14 -1.62
N ILE A 16 -1.58 0.98 -1.12
CA ILE A 16 -0.14 0.74 -1.29
C ILE A 16 0.37 -0.39 -0.37
N GLY A 17 -0.22 -0.55 0.82
CA GLY A 17 0.05 -1.69 1.71
C GLY A 17 -0.33 -3.02 1.07
N LYS A 18 -1.48 -3.10 0.38
CA LYS A 18 -1.88 -4.29 -0.38
C LYS A 18 -0.85 -4.68 -1.44
N VAL A 19 -0.35 -3.70 -2.20
CA VAL A 19 0.70 -3.94 -3.20
C VAL A 19 2.01 -4.41 -2.55
N ASN A 20 2.37 -3.84 -1.40
CA ASN A 20 3.54 -4.27 -0.64
C ASN A 20 3.44 -5.74 -0.20
N GLY A 21 2.31 -6.12 0.40
CA GLY A 21 2.08 -7.50 0.86
C GLY A 21 2.14 -8.53 -0.26
N MET A 22 1.48 -8.25 -1.40
CA MET A 22 1.56 -9.11 -2.59
C MET A 22 3.00 -9.20 -3.12
N ALA A 23 3.72 -8.08 -3.22
CA ALA A 23 5.09 -8.06 -3.69
C ALA A 23 6.03 -8.88 -2.78
N LEU A 24 5.84 -8.83 -1.46
CA LEU A 24 6.60 -9.64 -0.51
C LEU A 24 6.32 -11.14 -0.69
N ALA A 25 5.05 -11.54 -0.79
CA ALA A 25 4.66 -12.94 -0.99
C ALA A 25 5.15 -13.49 -2.34
N CYS A 26 5.35 -12.62 -3.32
CA CYS A 26 5.81 -12.95 -4.67
C CYS A 26 7.30 -12.75 -4.91
N GLU A 27 8.10 -12.64 -3.84
CA GLU A 27 9.56 -12.51 -3.93
C GLU A 27 10.03 -11.32 -4.79
N GLN A 28 9.30 -10.20 -4.73
CA GLN A 28 9.62 -8.93 -5.41
C GLN A 28 10.12 -7.86 -4.41
N PRO A 29 11.30 -8.02 -3.79
CA PRO A 29 11.77 -7.14 -2.71
C PRO A 29 12.00 -5.69 -3.13
N ALA A 30 12.31 -5.45 -4.41
CA ALA A 30 12.46 -4.10 -4.95
C ALA A 30 11.13 -3.32 -4.97
N ILE A 31 10.04 -3.99 -5.37
CA ILE A 31 8.69 -3.42 -5.40
C ILE A 31 8.19 -3.19 -3.98
N ALA A 32 8.39 -4.16 -3.08
CA ALA A 32 8.06 -4.01 -1.68
C ALA A 32 8.79 -2.80 -1.04
N SER A 33 10.10 -2.69 -1.26
CA SER A 33 10.89 -1.56 -0.74
C SER A 33 10.42 -0.21 -1.28
N ARG A 34 10.08 -0.14 -2.57
CA ARG A 34 9.53 1.08 -3.18
C ARG A 34 8.19 1.47 -2.56
N ALA A 35 7.28 0.51 -2.36
CA ALA A 35 5.98 0.75 -1.71
C ALA A 35 6.13 1.31 -0.29
N ARG A 36 7.02 0.70 0.52
CA ARG A 36 7.33 1.20 1.88
C ARG A 36 7.88 2.62 1.83
N ASN A 37 8.83 2.87 0.93
CA ASN A 37 9.46 4.18 0.79
C ASN A 37 8.42 5.25 0.43
N ALA A 38 7.52 4.97 -0.52
CA ALA A 38 6.46 5.91 -0.91
C ALA A 38 5.57 6.33 0.26
N VAL A 39 5.21 5.41 1.15
CA VAL A 39 4.45 5.74 2.39
C VAL A 39 5.28 6.63 3.31
N THR A 40 6.52 6.23 3.61
CA THR A 40 7.38 6.97 4.55
C THR A 40 7.75 8.38 4.08
N THR A 41 7.71 8.64 2.76
CA THR A 41 8.03 9.94 2.16
C THR A 41 6.81 10.83 1.94
N THR A 42 5.63 10.23 1.74
CA THR A 42 4.43 10.98 1.31
C THR A 42 3.41 11.17 2.42
N ALA A 43 3.21 10.16 3.29
CA ALA A 43 2.20 10.21 4.33
C ALA A 43 2.77 10.79 5.65
N PRO A 44 1.97 11.53 6.44
CA PRO A 44 2.36 11.91 7.79
C PRO A 44 2.72 10.71 8.66
N LYS A 45 3.78 10.82 9.45
CA LYS A 45 4.29 9.76 10.33
C LYS A 45 3.45 9.64 11.61
N THR A 46 2.22 9.18 11.46
CA THR A 46 1.30 8.93 12.57
C THR A 46 1.16 7.43 12.81
N ARG A 47 0.81 7.05 14.05
CA ARG A 47 0.50 5.64 14.39
C ARG A 47 -0.60 5.08 13.49
N ALA A 48 -1.69 5.82 13.28
CA ALA A 48 -2.81 5.37 12.47
C ALA A 48 -2.39 5.04 11.02
N ASN A 49 -1.53 5.86 10.42
CA ASN A 49 -1.01 5.63 9.07
C ASN A 49 -0.08 4.40 9.01
N GLY A 50 0.77 4.22 10.03
CA GLY A 50 1.60 3.01 10.16
C GLY A 50 0.75 1.75 10.27
N GLU A 51 -0.21 1.73 11.18
CA GLU A 51 -1.10 0.59 11.40
C GLU A 51 -1.93 0.25 10.16
N ALA A 52 -2.46 1.24 9.44
CA ALA A 52 -3.18 1.01 8.20
C ALA A 52 -2.30 0.34 7.14
N PHE A 53 -1.06 0.79 6.98
CA PHE A 53 -0.11 0.20 6.03
C PHE A 53 0.26 -1.23 6.42
N GLU A 54 0.61 -1.46 7.69
CA GLU A 54 1.04 -2.75 8.21
C GLU A 54 -0.09 -3.78 8.15
N ASN A 55 -1.32 -3.41 8.56
CA ASN A 55 -2.48 -4.29 8.50
C ASN A 55 -2.82 -4.69 7.06
N ALA A 56 -2.82 -3.73 6.13
CA ALA A 56 -3.07 -4.01 4.71
C ALA A 56 -1.98 -4.88 4.08
N THR A 57 -0.72 -4.65 4.46
CA THR A 57 0.43 -5.45 4.02
C THR A 57 0.31 -6.89 4.50
N ASN A 58 0.09 -7.09 5.80
CA ASN A 58 -0.02 -8.43 6.39
C ASN A 58 -1.20 -9.20 5.80
N ALA A 59 -2.36 -8.55 5.66
CA ALA A 59 -3.53 -9.18 5.04
C ALA A 59 -3.24 -9.62 3.60
N ALA A 60 -2.67 -8.75 2.76
CA ALA A 60 -2.37 -9.09 1.38
C ALA A 60 -1.27 -10.15 1.24
N TYR A 61 -0.25 -10.12 2.10
CA TYR A 61 0.78 -11.15 2.14
C TYR A 61 0.19 -12.54 2.43
N LEU A 62 -0.65 -12.62 3.47
CA LEU A 62 -1.31 -13.87 3.85
C LEU A 62 -2.27 -14.37 2.76
N GLU A 63 -3.06 -13.48 2.15
CA GLU A 63 -3.96 -13.86 1.06
C GLU A 63 -3.21 -14.35 -0.18
N GLN A 64 -2.14 -13.66 -0.60
CA GLN A 64 -1.32 -14.09 -1.73
C GLN A 64 -0.62 -15.43 -1.44
N GLY A 65 -0.19 -15.64 -0.18
CA GLY A 65 0.44 -16.88 0.28
C GLY A 65 -0.47 -18.13 0.26
N LYS A 66 -1.78 -17.99 0.02
CA LYS A 66 -2.72 -19.12 -0.12
C LYS A 66 -2.59 -19.89 -1.45
N GLY A 67 -1.60 -19.55 -2.29
CA GLY A 67 -1.32 -20.25 -3.55
C GLY A 67 -1.94 -19.61 -4.79
N ALA A 68 -2.39 -18.36 -4.70
CA ALA A 68 -2.74 -17.59 -5.89
C ALA A 68 -1.48 -17.36 -6.75
N PRO A 69 -1.59 -17.41 -8.10
CA PRO A 69 -0.46 -17.11 -8.96
C PRO A 69 0.00 -15.68 -8.71
N CYS A 70 1.31 -15.50 -8.63
CA CYS A 70 1.89 -14.18 -8.48
C CYS A 70 1.67 -13.37 -9.76
N PRO A 71 1.20 -12.11 -9.65
CA PRO A 71 1.17 -11.22 -10.80
C PRO A 71 2.61 -11.02 -11.30
N ASP A 72 2.78 -10.85 -12.61
CA ASP A 72 4.09 -10.55 -13.15
C ASP A 72 4.62 -9.20 -12.65
N THR A 73 5.93 -9.02 -12.78
CA THR A 73 6.64 -7.81 -12.32
C THR A 73 6.08 -6.52 -12.98
N ALA A 74 5.61 -6.57 -14.23
CA ALA A 74 5.06 -5.39 -14.89
C ALA A 74 3.70 -5.01 -14.30
N ALA A 75 2.84 -6.00 -14.06
CA ALA A 75 1.56 -5.82 -13.39
C ALA A 75 1.72 -5.23 -11.97
N LEU A 76 2.67 -5.75 -11.19
CA LEU A 76 2.98 -5.21 -9.86
C LEU A 76 3.51 -3.78 -9.91
N ASN A 77 4.37 -3.45 -10.88
CA ASN A 77 4.86 -2.09 -11.06
C ASN A 77 3.76 -1.11 -11.48
N ALA A 78 2.82 -1.52 -12.33
CA ALA A 78 1.67 -0.72 -12.70
C ALA A 78 0.77 -0.45 -11.49
N ALA A 79 0.44 -1.51 -10.73
CA ALA A 79 -0.36 -1.40 -9.51
C ALA A 79 0.30 -0.49 -8.47
N LEU A 80 1.62 -0.60 -8.29
CA LEU A 80 2.38 0.26 -7.41
C LEU A 80 2.34 1.72 -7.88
N GLY A 81 2.58 1.99 -9.16
CA GLY A 81 2.55 3.34 -9.72
C GLY A 81 1.20 4.03 -9.54
N ASP A 82 0.10 3.28 -9.67
CA ASP A 82 -1.24 3.84 -9.43
C ASP A 82 -1.54 4.04 -7.93
N ALA A 83 -1.05 3.16 -7.06
CA ALA A 83 -1.13 3.35 -5.62
C ALA A 83 -0.33 4.58 -5.16
N GLU A 84 0.86 4.80 -5.70
CA GLU A 84 1.69 5.98 -5.44
C GLU A 84 0.98 7.28 -5.86
N LYS A 85 0.33 7.32 -7.04
CA LYS A 85 -0.45 8.49 -7.47
C LYS A 85 -1.60 8.79 -6.52
N LYS A 86 -2.32 7.76 -6.05
CA LYS A 86 -3.42 7.91 -5.07
C LYS A 86 -2.90 8.44 -3.75
N LEU A 87 -1.77 7.92 -3.28
CA LEU A 87 -1.10 8.36 -2.06
C LEU A 87 -0.69 9.84 -2.15
N GLN A 88 -0.08 10.25 -3.26
CA GLN A 88 0.27 11.64 -3.50
C GLN A 88 -0.97 12.53 -3.55
N ALA A 89 -2.06 12.09 -4.19
CA ALA A 89 -3.29 12.87 -4.24
C ALA A 89 -3.92 13.05 -2.85
N ALA A 90 -3.89 12.01 -2.01
CA ALA A 90 -4.48 12.03 -0.68
C ALA A 90 -3.69 12.88 0.33
N PHE A 91 -2.36 12.95 0.20
CA PHE A 91 -1.48 13.67 1.13
C PHE A 91 -0.78 14.86 0.50
N ARG A 92 -1.25 15.35 -0.66
CA ARG A 92 -0.73 16.58 -1.26
C ARG A 92 -0.80 17.70 -0.23
N ALA A 93 0.35 18.08 0.30
CA ALA A 93 0.49 19.29 1.09
C ALA A 93 0.04 20.47 0.20
N PRO A 94 -0.83 21.38 0.68
CA PRO A 94 -0.82 22.72 0.13
C PRO A 94 0.60 23.25 0.29
N ARG A 95 1.20 23.69 -0.81
CA ARG A 95 2.42 24.48 -0.75
C ARG A 95 2.16 25.78 -0.03
#